data_AF-A0A520CFA7-F1
#
_entry.id   AF-A0A520CFA7-F1
#
_cell.length_a   1.000
_cell.length_b   1.000
_cell.length_c   1.000
_cell.angle_alpha   90.00
_cell.angle_beta   90.00
_cell.angle_gamma   90.00
#
_symmetry.space_group_name_H-M   'P 1'
#
loop_
_entity.id
_entity.type
_entity.pdbx_description
1 polymer ?
#
loop_
_entity_poly.entity_id
_entity_poly.type
_entity_poly.pdbx_seq_one_letter_code
_entity_poly.pdbx_strand_id
1 'polypeptide(L)'
;MEVKTIGLKVGCLVLFGLGTALFIGLTFSRILIPLVPIIAGVLVWYTTKIQRKLIKTNPTPIYQLTEGWVKIIGKVSASKTFETPYFKQECIAYVYEEANVTYDSDDGSEYVKSISKKEEFQDFYLSNSTGQIKVIVNRLNLKLLSAKSDTLHSIKYAVDDIRYTERTLKNGDLISVLGYAVKNSNFGYELIEHENKPLVIATPDFEDKTRKSFKIFKYLMPYFILMYLAVNYFLFFAPVEQNTEKNEALIYFTIFGMPILGVVFGAIGSRFSGFAKNFIAGIGGICFVVSLLSFPLLCLLAMTDTNYYIIERVWASVLVCTSLAFIMNYRKIEGAFDKDE
;
A
#
# COMPACT_ATOMS: atom_id res chain seq x y z
N MET A 1 0.58 26.84 37.17
CA MET A 1 0.04 27.78 36.16
C MET A 1 0.80 27.74 34.83
N GLU A 2 2.00 27.15 34.77
CA GLU A 2 2.88 27.11 33.58
C GLU A 2 2.53 26.06 32.51
N VAL A 3 1.82 24.99 32.85
CA VAL A 3 1.47 23.91 31.89
C VAL A 3 0.47 24.39 30.82
N LYS A 4 -0.43 25.33 31.16
CA LYS A 4 -1.42 25.90 30.22
C LYS A 4 -0.78 26.79 29.15
N THR A 5 0.31 27.48 29.47
CA THR A 5 1.01 28.39 28.54
C THR A 5 1.82 27.68 27.47
N ILE A 6 2.26 26.43 27.73
CA ILE A 6 3.01 25.61 26.77
C ILE A 6 2.07 25.00 25.72
N GLY A 7 0.91 24.50 26.14
CA GLY A 7 -0.12 23.96 25.22
C GLY A 7 -0.66 25.00 24.22
N LEU A 8 -0.82 26.25 24.65
CA LEU A 8 -1.28 27.35 23.79
C LEU A 8 -0.25 27.69 22.68
N LYS A 9 1.06 27.68 23.00
CA LYS A 9 2.12 27.97 22.02
C LYS A 9 2.28 26.87 20.98
N VAL A 10 2.15 25.61 21.39
CA VAL A 10 2.17 24.46 20.47
C VAL A 10 0.93 24.46 19.59
N GLY A 11 -0.26 24.74 20.15
CA GLY A 11 -1.51 24.87 19.40
C GLY A 11 -1.46 25.97 18.34
N CYS A 12 -0.94 27.15 18.68
CA CYS A 12 -0.74 28.23 17.70
C CYS A 12 0.25 27.86 16.60
N LEU A 13 1.35 27.16 16.91
CA LEU A 13 2.31 26.70 15.90
C LEU A 13 1.70 25.67 14.95
N VAL A 14 0.86 24.76 15.46
CA VAL A 14 0.12 23.80 14.62
C VAL A 14 -0.89 24.52 13.72
N LEU A 15 -1.65 25.48 14.24
CA LEU A 15 -2.60 26.26 13.46
C LEU A 15 -1.92 27.12 12.39
N PHE A 16 -0.77 27.73 12.70
CA PHE A 16 0.03 28.46 11.72
C PHE A 16 0.61 27.54 10.66
N GLY A 17 1.08 26.35 11.04
CA GLY A 17 1.56 25.32 10.11
C GLY A 17 0.45 24.81 9.19
N LEU A 18 -0.74 24.56 9.73
CA LEU A 18 -1.92 24.16 8.97
C LEU A 18 -2.40 25.28 8.04
N GLY A 19 -2.42 26.52 8.53
CA GLY A 19 -2.82 27.71 7.76
C GLY A 19 -1.85 28.02 6.63
N THR A 20 -0.54 27.87 6.84
CA THR A 20 0.46 28.01 5.77
C THR A 20 0.42 26.86 4.79
N ALA A 21 0.21 25.62 5.23
CA ALA A 21 0.02 24.47 4.34
C ALA A 21 -1.25 24.62 3.48
N LEU A 22 -2.35 25.07 4.06
CA LEU A 22 -3.60 25.39 3.34
C LEU A 22 -3.40 26.56 2.38
N PHE A 23 -2.73 27.63 2.82
CA PHE A 23 -2.44 28.78 1.97
C PHE A 23 -1.59 28.39 0.78
N ILE A 24 -0.52 27.62 0.98
CA ILE A 24 0.34 27.08 -0.09
C ILE A 24 -0.46 26.14 -0.99
N GLY A 25 -1.28 25.24 -0.41
CA GLY A 25 -2.14 24.33 -1.16
C GLY A 25 -3.16 25.05 -2.05
N LEU A 26 -3.73 26.16 -1.57
CA LEU A 26 -4.71 26.97 -2.30
C LEU A 26 -4.05 27.88 -3.35
N THR A 27 -2.98 28.59 -2.97
CA THR A 27 -2.26 29.53 -3.86
C THR A 27 -1.48 28.81 -4.96
N PHE A 28 -0.90 27.65 -4.67
CA PHE A 28 -0.18 26.82 -5.64
C PHE A 28 -0.99 25.62 -6.13
N SER A 29 -2.29 25.56 -5.84
CA SER A 29 -3.21 24.48 -6.27
C SER A 29 -2.98 24.05 -7.72
N ARG A 30 -2.90 25.02 -8.62
CA ARG A 30 -2.64 24.78 -10.05
C ARG A 30 -1.31 24.05 -10.29
N ILE A 31 -0.23 24.40 -9.60
CA ILE A 31 1.10 23.76 -9.72
C ILE A 31 1.20 22.47 -8.90
N LEU A 32 0.43 22.34 -7.82
CA LEU A 32 0.49 21.21 -6.90
C LEU A 32 -0.25 19.99 -7.47
N ILE A 33 -1.36 20.21 -8.19
CA ILE A 33 -2.13 19.15 -8.87
C ILE A 33 -1.27 18.27 -9.82
N PRO A 34 -0.45 18.80 -10.76
CA PRO A 34 0.45 17.96 -11.57
C PRO A 34 1.55 17.29 -10.75
N LEU A 35 2.03 17.97 -9.72
CA LEU A 35 3.28 17.59 -9.10
C LEU A 35 3.09 16.47 -8.06
N VAL A 36 1.93 16.44 -7.39
CA VAL A 36 1.59 15.42 -6.38
C VAL A 36 1.61 13.99 -6.93
N PRO A 37 0.96 13.66 -8.07
CA PRO A 37 1.03 12.30 -8.64
C PRO A 37 2.46 11.86 -8.99
N ILE A 38 3.30 12.79 -9.46
CA ILE A 38 4.71 12.52 -9.77
C ILE A 38 5.49 12.22 -8.49
N ILE A 39 5.37 13.08 -7.45
CA ILE A 39 6.02 12.86 -6.16
C ILE A 39 5.57 11.52 -5.58
N ALA A 40 4.26 11.25 -5.54
CA ALA A 40 3.72 9.99 -5.03
C ALA A 40 4.29 8.78 -5.78
N GLY A 41 4.38 8.86 -7.12
CA GLY A 41 4.99 7.82 -7.95
C GLY A 41 6.47 7.58 -7.63
N VAL A 42 7.25 8.64 -7.46
CA VAL A 42 8.68 8.56 -7.06
C VAL A 42 8.83 7.97 -5.65
N LEU A 43 7.96 8.37 -4.72
CA LEU A 43 7.97 7.91 -3.34
C LEU A 43 7.64 6.41 -3.27
N VAL A 44 6.59 5.96 -3.97
CA VAL A 44 6.23 4.54 -4.10
C VAL A 44 7.35 3.75 -4.79
N TRP A 45 7.97 4.30 -5.83
CA TRP A 45 9.11 3.65 -6.49
C TRP A 45 10.27 3.44 -5.51
N TYR A 46 10.59 4.44 -4.70
CA TYR A 46 11.66 4.35 -3.71
C TYR A 46 11.34 3.33 -2.61
N THR A 47 10.13 3.39 -2.02
CA THR A 47 9.73 2.50 -0.91
C THR A 47 9.59 1.04 -1.33
N THR A 48 9.18 0.77 -2.57
CA THR A 48 9.00 -0.60 -3.09
C THR A 48 10.28 -1.19 -3.69
N LYS A 49 11.43 -0.50 -3.66
CA LYS A 49 12.69 -0.94 -4.28
C LYS A 49 13.10 -2.36 -3.86
N ILE A 50 12.99 -2.66 -2.56
CA ILE A 50 13.39 -3.96 -2.00
C ILE A 50 12.42 -5.07 -2.43
N GLN A 51 11.11 -4.84 -2.33
CA GLN A 51 10.09 -5.80 -2.77
C GLN A 51 10.23 -6.12 -4.25
N ARG A 52 10.46 -5.10 -5.09
CA ARG A 52 10.72 -5.30 -6.53
C ARG A 52 11.96 -6.12 -6.78
N LYS A 53 13.00 -5.96 -5.96
CA LYS A 53 14.21 -6.76 -6.08
C LYS A 53 13.97 -8.21 -5.69
N LEU A 54 13.30 -8.47 -4.57
CA LEU A 54 12.88 -9.81 -4.14
C LEU A 54 12.13 -10.56 -5.25
N ILE A 55 11.16 -9.91 -5.89
CA ILE A 55 10.32 -10.52 -6.93
C ILE A 55 11.09 -10.76 -8.23
N LYS A 56 12.02 -9.87 -8.60
CA LYS A 56 12.83 -9.97 -9.83
C LYS A 56 13.95 -10.99 -9.72
N THR A 57 14.51 -11.22 -8.54
CA THR A 57 15.57 -12.20 -8.34
C THR A 57 14.98 -13.61 -8.41
N ASN A 58 15.52 -14.45 -9.29
CA ASN A 58 15.13 -15.85 -9.35
C ASN A 58 15.74 -16.64 -8.17
N PRO A 59 15.05 -17.68 -7.65
CA PRO A 59 15.62 -18.56 -6.65
C PRO A 59 16.91 -19.23 -7.18
N THR A 60 17.96 -19.26 -6.36
CA THR A 60 19.23 -19.90 -6.66
C THR A 60 19.29 -21.27 -5.97
N PRO A 61 19.65 -22.36 -6.66
CA PRO A 61 19.91 -23.64 -6.00
C PRO A 61 21.08 -23.53 -5.02
N ILE A 62 20.95 -24.13 -3.83
CA ILE A 62 21.95 -24.02 -2.75
C ILE A 62 23.31 -24.59 -3.18
N TYR A 63 23.33 -25.68 -3.95
CA TYR A 63 24.57 -26.27 -4.48
C TYR A 63 25.26 -25.42 -5.57
N GLN A 64 24.60 -24.39 -6.11
CA GLN A 64 25.13 -23.48 -7.14
C GLN A 64 25.47 -22.08 -6.58
N LEU A 65 25.54 -21.95 -5.27
CA LEU A 65 25.82 -20.66 -4.65
C LEU A 65 27.20 -20.12 -5.02
N THR A 66 27.20 -18.85 -5.38
CA THR A 66 28.39 -18.01 -5.49
C THR A 66 28.23 -16.82 -4.54
N GLU A 67 29.33 -16.17 -4.19
CA GLU A 67 29.27 -14.96 -3.39
C GLU A 67 28.47 -13.88 -4.12
N GLY A 68 27.55 -13.24 -3.41
CA GLY A 68 26.67 -12.26 -4.04
C GLY A 68 25.27 -12.25 -3.44
N TRP A 69 24.41 -11.41 -4.03
CA TRP A 69 23.05 -11.28 -3.57
C TRP A 69 22.16 -12.35 -4.22
N VAL A 70 21.66 -13.29 -3.41
CA VAL A 70 20.91 -14.46 -3.88
C VAL A 70 19.55 -14.54 -3.19
N LYS A 71 18.63 -15.28 -3.81
CA LYS A 71 17.33 -15.61 -3.23
C LYS A 71 17.23 -17.11 -3.02
N ILE A 72 16.94 -17.54 -1.79
CA ILE A 72 16.74 -18.95 -1.45
C ILE A 72 15.32 -19.15 -0.96
N ILE A 73 14.64 -20.15 -1.52
CA ILE A 73 13.33 -20.60 -1.04
C ILE A 73 13.53 -21.95 -0.36
N GLY A 74 13.05 -22.08 0.89
CA GLY A 74 13.23 -23.30 1.66
C GLY A 74 12.39 -23.33 2.92
N LYS A 75 12.35 -24.51 3.54
CA LYS A 75 11.73 -24.73 4.85
C LYS A 75 12.66 -24.28 5.94
N VAL A 76 12.11 -23.56 6.91
CA VAL A 76 12.90 -23.08 8.04
C VAL A 76 13.11 -24.16 9.08
N SER A 77 14.32 -24.21 9.65
CA SER A 77 14.67 -25.08 10.76
C SER A 77 15.64 -24.37 11.70
N ALA A 78 15.40 -24.45 13.00
CA ALA A 78 16.30 -23.95 14.02
C ALA A 78 16.17 -24.77 15.32
N SER A 79 17.21 -24.75 16.15
CA SER A 79 17.35 -25.65 17.30
C SER A 79 16.50 -25.25 18.50
N LYS A 80 16.45 -23.96 18.82
CA LYS A 80 15.65 -23.42 19.93
C LYS A 80 14.34 -22.83 19.41
N THR A 81 13.30 -22.93 20.22
CA THR A 81 12.02 -22.26 20.00
C THR A 81 11.76 -21.25 21.12
N PHE A 82 10.92 -20.27 20.81
CA PHE A 82 10.44 -19.22 21.67
C PHE A 82 8.92 -19.27 21.69
N GLU A 83 8.33 -18.79 22.77
CA GLU A 83 6.89 -18.63 22.88
C GLU A 83 6.54 -17.14 22.80
N THR A 84 5.57 -16.78 21.96
CA THR A 84 5.19 -15.38 21.82
C THR A 84 4.48 -14.82 23.06
N PRO A 85 4.65 -13.52 23.37
CA PRO A 85 4.14 -12.95 24.63
C PRO A 85 2.62 -13.04 24.81
N TYR A 86 1.84 -12.77 23.77
CA TYR A 86 0.38 -12.66 23.84
C TYR A 86 -0.31 -13.90 23.28
N PHE A 87 -0.03 -14.29 22.03
CA PHE A 87 -0.75 -15.42 21.40
C PHE A 87 -0.21 -16.81 21.77
N LYS A 88 0.84 -16.88 22.60
CA LYS A 88 1.43 -18.13 23.11
C LYS A 88 1.81 -19.09 21.99
N GLN A 89 2.36 -18.55 20.90
CA GLN A 89 2.74 -19.33 19.73
C GLN A 89 4.20 -19.76 19.81
N GLU A 90 4.45 -21.04 19.58
CA GLU A 90 5.81 -21.54 19.39
C GLU A 90 6.36 -21.06 18.04
N CYS A 91 7.55 -20.46 18.07
CA CYS A 91 8.21 -19.86 16.91
C CYS A 91 9.74 -19.86 17.09
N ILE A 92 10.49 -19.55 16.05
CA ILE A 92 11.95 -19.39 16.10
C ILE A 92 12.39 -17.93 16.02
N ALA A 93 11.46 -17.03 15.68
CA ALA A 93 11.66 -15.60 15.75
C ALA A 93 10.29 -14.92 15.84
N TYR A 94 10.20 -13.83 16.60
CA TYR A 94 9.00 -13.00 16.63
C TYR A 94 9.30 -11.52 16.77
N VAL A 95 8.38 -10.71 16.25
CA VAL A 95 8.23 -9.29 16.59
C VAL A 95 6.86 -9.14 17.25
N TYR A 96 6.85 -8.68 18.50
CA TYR A 96 5.66 -8.36 19.28
C TYR A 96 5.56 -6.85 19.44
N GLU A 97 4.40 -6.31 19.13
CA GLU A 97 4.05 -4.89 19.26
C GLU A 97 2.78 -4.78 20.12
N GLU A 98 2.87 -4.02 21.20
CA GLU A 98 1.75 -3.65 22.05
C GLU A 98 1.48 -2.16 21.89
N ALA A 99 0.31 -1.83 21.37
CA ALA A 99 -0.10 -0.47 21.03
C ALA A 99 -1.29 -0.03 21.89
N ASN A 100 -1.16 1.10 22.57
CA ASN A 100 -2.29 1.78 23.20
C ASN A 100 -3.05 2.56 22.13
N VAL A 101 -4.31 2.19 21.94
CA VAL A 101 -5.21 2.67 20.90
C VAL A 101 -6.28 3.55 21.53
N THR A 102 -6.28 4.83 21.19
CA THR A 102 -7.30 5.78 21.59
C THR A 102 -8.23 6.03 20.39
N TYR A 103 -9.49 6.33 20.67
CA TYR A 103 -10.45 6.74 19.66
C TYR A 103 -10.77 8.21 19.83
N ASP A 104 -10.81 8.95 18.74
CA ASP A 104 -11.35 10.30 18.77
C ASP A 104 -12.85 10.24 19.07
N SER A 105 -13.31 11.11 19.97
CA SER A 105 -14.74 11.24 20.26
C SER A 105 -15.51 11.85 19.09
N ASP A 106 -14.84 12.60 18.23
CA ASP A 106 -15.50 13.47 17.24
C ASP A 106 -15.73 12.75 15.90
N ASP A 107 -14.76 11.96 15.43
CA ASP A 107 -14.84 11.25 14.14
C ASP A 107 -14.72 9.71 14.26
N GLY A 108 -14.50 9.20 15.48
CA GLY A 108 -14.32 7.77 15.74
C GLY A 108 -13.03 7.20 15.15
N SER A 109 -12.09 8.05 14.72
CA SER A 109 -10.84 7.61 14.15
C SER A 109 -9.90 7.05 15.22
N GLU A 110 -9.07 6.10 14.80
CA GLU A 110 -8.20 5.36 15.68
C GLU A 110 -6.79 5.96 15.70
N TYR A 111 -6.25 6.20 16.90
CA TYR A 111 -4.91 6.72 17.10
C TYR A 111 -4.07 5.83 18.02
N VAL A 112 -2.86 5.50 17.57
CA VAL A 112 -1.88 4.79 18.41
C VAL A 112 -1.06 5.79 19.21
N LYS A 113 -1.24 5.79 20.52
CA LYS A 113 -0.61 6.74 21.46
C LYS A 113 0.82 6.33 21.85
N SER A 114 1.04 5.04 22.01
CA SER A 114 2.35 4.48 22.36
C SER A 114 2.48 3.06 21.85
N ILE A 115 3.69 2.69 21.43
CA ILE A 115 4.02 1.34 20.98
C ILE A 115 5.17 0.82 21.84
N SER A 116 4.95 -0.29 22.52
CA SER A 116 6.02 -1.12 23.10
C SER A 116 6.37 -2.22 22.12
N LYS A 117 7.66 -2.44 21.85
CA LYS A 117 8.14 -3.45 20.90
C LYS A 117 9.09 -4.41 21.60
N LYS A 118 8.84 -5.71 21.45
CA LYS A 118 9.74 -6.79 21.88
C LYS A 118 10.07 -7.68 20.69
N GLU A 119 11.32 -8.07 20.56
CA GLU A 119 11.77 -8.99 19.53
C GLU A 119 12.70 -10.05 20.11
N GLU A 120 12.60 -11.27 19.60
CA GLU A 120 13.48 -12.37 19.95
C GLU A 120 13.68 -13.23 18.71
N PHE A 121 14.93 -13.59 18.43
CA PHE A 121 15.31 -14.31 17.23
C PHE A 121 16.65 -15.02 17.42
N GLN A 122 16.97 -15.87 16.46
CA GLN A 122 18.23 -16.56 16.35
C GLN A 122 18.55 -16.82 14.88
N ASP A 123 19.78 -17.24 14.64
CA ASP A 123 20.17 -17.83 13.36
C ASP A 123 19.34 -19.08 13.07
N PHE A 124 19.05 -19.31 11.80
CA PHE A 124 18.28 -20.47 11.37
C PHE A 124 18.83 -21.04 10.07
N TYR A 125 18.30 -22.19 9.67
CA TYR A 125 18.65 -22.85 8.42
C TYR A 125 17.47 -22.89 7.47
N LEU A 126 17.75 -22.69 6.19
CA LEU A 126 16.83 -22.98 5.10
C LEU A 126 17.21 -24.31 4.48
N SER A 127 16.25 -25.21 4.34
CA SER A 127 16.42 -26.49 3.65
C SER A 127 15.47 -26.61 2.46
N ASN A 128 15.98 -27.12 1.34
CA ASN A 128 15.18 -27.50 0.18
C ASN A 128 15.83 -28.73 -0.50
N SER A 129 15.31 -29.14 -1.67
CA SER A 129 15.84 -30.29 -2.43
C SER A 129 17.29 -30.09 -2.90
N THR A 130 17.82 -28.88 -2.86
CA THR A 130 19.13 -28.50 -3.38
C THR A 130 20.20 -28.38 -2.29
N GLY A 131 19.82 -28.50 -1.01
CA GLY A 131 20.74 -28.47 0.12
C GLY A 131 20.18 -27.76 1.35
N GLN A 132 21.08 -27.35 2.24
CA GLN A 132 20.79 -26.58 3.44
C GLN A 132 21.78 -25.41 3.55
N ILE A 133 21.29 -24.23 3.91
CA ILE A 133 22.12 -23.03 4.14
C ILE A 133 21.75 -22.35 5.45
N LYS A 134 22.77 -21.87 6.17
CA LYS A 134 22.59 -21.07 7.38
C LYS A 134 22.29 -19.62 7.03
N VAL A 135 21.35 -19.03 7.76
CA VAL A 135 20.96 -17.63 7.68
C VAL A 135 21.35 -16.96 8.99
N ILE A 136 22.24 -15.98 8.89
CA ILE A 136 22.70 -15.19 10.04
C ILE A 136 21.84 -13.94 10.14
N VAL A 137 21.16 -13.80 11.28
CA VAL A 137 20.22 -12.69 11.50
C VAL A 137 20.83 -11.72 12.50
N ASN A 138 21.23 -10.54 12.02
CA ASN A 138 21.67 -9.45 12.90
C ASN A 138 20.51 -8.53 13.33
N ARG A 139 19.52 -8.40 12.47
CA ARG A 139 18.33 -7.57 12.66
C ARG A 139 17.10 -8.30 12.15
N LEU A 140 16.08 -8.42 12.99
CA LEU A 140 14.85 -9.11 12.62
C LEU A 140 13.93 -8.16 11.85
N ASN A 141 13.62 -8.51 10.59
CA ASN A 141 12.63 -7.80 9.79
C ASN A 141 11.62 -8.76 9.19
N LEU A 142 10.48 -8.91 9.88
CA LEU A 142 9.38 -9.80 9.48
C LEU A 142 8.23 -9.04 8.80
N LYS A 143 8.44 -7.82 8.30
CA LYS A 143 7.36 -6.97 7.75
C LYS A 143 6.60 -7.59 6.57
N LEU A 144 7.21 -8.53 5.85
CA LEU A 144 6.60 -9.23 4.71
C LEU A 144 5.97 -10.57 5.10
N LEU A 145 5.90 -10.89 6.40
CA LEU A 145 5.12 -11.99 6.95
C LEU A 145 3.75 -11.49 7.42
N SER A 146 2.79 -12.40 7.51
CA SER A 146 1.47 -12.09 8.05
C SER A 146 1.57 -11.68 9.53
N ALA A 147 0.80 -10.67 9.89
CA ALA A 147 0.63 -10.26 11.28
C ALA A 147 -0.65 -10.88 11.84
N LYS A 148 -0.56 -11.42 13.04
CA LYS A 148 -1.73 -11.74 13.86
C LYS A 148 -1.97 -10.57 14.81
N SER A 149 -3.19 -10.04 14.83
CA SER A 149 -3.55 -8.91 15.67
C SER A 149 -4.83 -9.19 16.46
N ASP A 150 -4.87 -8.71 17.69
CA ASP A 150 -6.04 -8.76 18.56
C ASP A 150 -6.12 -7.44 19.34
N THR A 151 -7.33 -6.92 19.56
CA THR A 151 -7.55 -5.65 20.24
C THR A 151 -8.45 -5.88 21.45
N LEU A 152 -7.91 -5.65 22.64
CA LEU A 152 -8.68 -5.69 23.87
C LEU A 152 -9.36 -4.33 24.07
N HIS A 153 -10.69 -4.36 23.95
CA HIS A 153 -11.54 -3.20 24.15
C HIS A 153 -11.77 -2.94 25.65
N SER A 154 -11.47 -1.74 26.11
CA SER A 154 -11.78 -1.32 27.47
C SER A 154 -13.25 -0.89 27.58
N ILE A 155 -13.97 -1.47 28.53
CA ILE A 155 -15.36 -1.06 28.86
C ILE A 155 -15.37 0.27 29.63
N LYS A 156 -14.23 0.70 30.18
CA LYS A 156 -14.12 1.93 30.98
C LYS A 156 -14.01 3.14 30.05
N TYR A 157 -14.84 4.14 30.33
CA TYR A 157 -14.81 5.43 29.63
C TYR A 157 -13.42 6.08 29.71
N ALA A 158 -12.93 6.59 28.58
CA ALA A 158 -11.64 7.28 28.43
C ALA A 158 -10.40 6.45 28.82
N VAL A 159 -10.46 5.13 28.67
CA VAL A 159 -9.30 4.25 28.78
C VAL A 159 -8.95 3.73 27.39
N ASP A 160 -7.67 3.83 27.05
CA ASP A 160 -7.14 3.38 25.76
C ASP A 160 -7.33 1.86 25.62
N ASP A 161 -7.74 1.41 24.43
CA ASP A 161 -7.73 0.00 24.05
C ASP A 161 -6.29 -0.48 23.86
N ILE A 162 -6.07 -1.79 23.98
CA ILE A 162 -4.73 -2.35 23.79
C ILE A 162 -4.75 -3.29 22.59
N ARG A 163 -3.98 -2.95 21.56
CA ARG A 163 -3.75 -3.80 20.40
C ARG A 163 -2.45 -4.56 20.53
N TYR A 164 -2.56 -5.87 20.45
CA TYR A 164 -1.43 -6.80 20.37
C TYR A 164 -1.23 -7.22 18.93
N THR A 165 -0.03 -7.05 18.40
CA THR A 165 0.35 -7.49 17.06
C THR A 165 1.60 -8.36 17.13
N GLU A 166 1.52 -9.56 16.55
CA GLU A 166 2.65 -10.48 16.48
C GLU A 166 2.91 -10.90 15.03
N ARG A 167 4.19 -10.88 14.66
CA ARG A 167 4.70 -11.54 13.44
C ARG A 167 5.67 -12.61 13.86
N THR A 168 5.47 -13.83 13.37
CA THR A 168 6.25 -15.00 13.79
C THR A 168 6.87 -15.70 12.60
N LEU A 169 8.03 -16.29 12.80
CA LEU A 169 8.61 -17.29 11.91
C LEU A 169 8.68 -18.63 12.65
N LYS A 170 8.21 -19.73 12.05
CA LYS A 170 8.12 -21.04 12.70
C LYS A 170 8.96 -22.09 11.99
N ASN A 171 9.30 -23.15 12.71
CA ASN A 171 9.91 -24.33 12.12
C ASN A 171 8.95 -24.95 11.10
N GLY A 172 9.47 -25.31 9.93
CA GLY A 172 8.71 -25.88 8.83
C GLY A 172 8.08 -24.86 7.88
N ASP A 173 8.05 -23.57 8.22
CA ASP A 173 7.52 -22.52 7.34
C ASP A 173 8.28 -22.50 6.02
N LEU A 174 7.56 -22.43 4.91
CA LEU A 174 8.16 -22.23 3.59
C LEU A 174 8.31 -20.73 3.36
N ILE A 175 9.55 -20.25 3.34
CA ILE A 175 9.87 -18.84 3.12
C ILE A 175 10.85 -18.63 1.97
N SER A 176 10.86 -17.41 1.47
CA SER A 176 11.85 -16.88 0.55
C SER A 176 12.71 -15.86 1.26
N VAL A 177 14.03 -16.07 1.20
CA VAL A 177 15.03 -15.20 1.82
C VAL A 177 15.93 -14.63 0.75
N LEU A 178 15.94 -13.30 0.63
CA LEU A 178 16.88 -12.56 -0.20
C LEU A 178 17.99 -12.01 0.69
N GLY A 179 19.22 -12.48 0.49
CA GLY A 179 20.37 -12.17 1.35
C GLY A 179 21.71 -12.28 0.62
N TYR A 180 22.77 -11.74 1.22
CA TYR A 180 24.10 -11.79 0.62
C TYR A 180 24.78 -13.11 1.03
N ALA A 181 25.06 -13.97 0.05
CA ALA A 181 25.84 -15.19 0.24
C ALA A 181 27.31 -14.82 0.41
N VAL A 182 27.89 -15.26 1.52
CA VAL A 182 29.32 -15.14 1.83
C VAL A 182 29.91 -16.51 2.12
N LYS A 183 31.16 -16.69 1.75
CA LYS A 183 31.89 -17.92 2.08
C LYS A 183 32.40 -17.85 3.51
N ASN A 184 32.15 -18.91 4.29
CA ASN A 184 32.65 -19.03 5.65
C ASN A 184 34.05 -19.70 5.67
N SER A 185 34.63 -19.81 6.86
CA SER A 185 35.95 -20.43 7.08
C SER A 185 36.03 -21.89 6.64
N ASN A 186 34.90 -22.58 6.55
CA ASN A 186 34.80 -23.99 6.19
C ASN A 186 34.49 -24.18 4.70
N PHE A 187 34.68 -23.14 3.88
CA PHE A 187 34.35 -23.10 2.45
C PHE A 187 32.85 -23.31 2.12
N GLY A 188 31.97 -23.30 3.11
CA GLY A 188 30.52 -23.30 2.94
C GLY A 188 29.97 -21.88 2.74
N TYR A 189 28.73 -21.76 2.31
CA TYR A 189 28.06 -20.46 2.16
C TYR A 189 27.07 -20.22 3.30
N GLU A 190 26.97 -18.96 3.71
CA GLU A 190 25.99 -18.46 4.67
C GLU A 190 25.30 -17.22 4.10
N LEU A 191 24.02 -17.02 4.42
CA LEU A 191 23.29 -15.82 4.04
C LEU A 191 23.36 -14.81 5.18
N ILE A 192 23.84 -13.61 4.87
CA ILE A 192 23.97 -12.52 5.84
C ILE A 192 23.32 -11.23 5.32
N GLU A 193 23.08 -10.31 6.25
CA GLU A 193 22.93 -8.89 5.94
C GLU A 193 24.32 -8.28 5.68
N HIS A 194 24.48 -7.54 4.57
CA HIS A 194 25.76 -6.95 4.18
C HIS A 194 25.63 -5.47 3.82
N GLU A 195 26.20 -4.59 4.65
CA GLU A 195 26.17 -3.13 4.47
C GLU A 195 24.74 -2.60 4.19
N ASN A 196 24.49 -2.11 2.96
CA ASN A 196 23.20 -1.58 2.51
C ASN A 196 22.31 -2.65 1.83
N LYS A 197 22.62 -3.94 1.99
CA LYS A 197 21.86 -5.07 1.45
C LYS A 197 21.19 -5.82 2.61
N PRO A 198 19.94 -5.45 2.96
CA PRO A 198 19.25 -6.08 4.06
C PRO A 198 18.90 -7.53 3.75
N LEU A 199 18.82 -8.34 4.79
CA LEU A 199 18.18 -9.65 4.73
C LEU A 199 16.66 -9.43 4.65
N VAL A 200 16.02 -10.00 3.62
CA VAL A 200 14.58 -9.85 3.40
C VAL A 200 13.93 -11.22 3.48
N ILE A 201 12.98 -11.37 4.40
CA ILE A 201 12.24 -12.60 4.64
C ILE A 201 10.79 -12.37 4.20
N ALA A 202 10.27 -13.21 3.30
CA ALA A 202 8.91 -13.15 2.80
C ALA A 202 8.30 -14.54 2.62
N THR A 203 6.97 -14.63 2.60
CA THR A 203 6.29 -15.87 2.20
C THR A 203 6.12 -15.93 0.68
N PRO A 204 6.06 -17.13 0.09
CA PRO A 204 5.71 -17.29 -1.33
C PRO A 204 4.36 -16.64 -1.70
N ASP A 205 3.37 -16.70 -0.81
CA ASP A 205 2.06 -16.04 -0.99
C ASP A 205 2.19 -14.51 -1.09
N PHE A 206 3.04 -13.90 -0.24
CA PHE A 206 3.32 -12.46 -0.33
C PHE A 206 4.00 -12.11 -1.66
N GLU A 207 4.98 -12.91 -2.10
CA GLU A 207 5.64 -12.71 -3.40
C GLU A 207 4.67 -12.83 -4.57
N ASP A 208 3.78 -13.82 -4.57
CA ASP A 208 2.77 -14.01 -5.61
C ASP A 208 1.81 -12.82 -5.70
N LYS A 209 1.21 -12.42 -4.57
CA LYS A 209 0.33 -11.24 -4.49
C LYS A 209 1.01 -9.99 -5.00
N THR A 210 2.28 -9.78 -4.62
CA THR A 210 3.03 -8.60 -5.04
C THR A 210 3.38 -8.67 -6.53
N ARG A 211 3.74 -9.84 -7.05
CA ARG A 211 3.98 -10.06 -8.49
C ARG A 211 2.72 -9.77 -9.31
N LYS A 212 1.57 -10.28 -8.90
CA LYS A 212 0.26 -10.03 -9.53
C LYS A 212 -0.07 -8.54 -9.52
N SER A 213 0.14 -7.87 -8.38
CA SER A 213 -0.06 -6.42 -8.25
C SER A 213 0.82 -5.62 -9.23
N PHE A 214 2.12 -5.97 -9.35
CA PHE A 214 3.00 -5.31 -10.32
C PHE A 214 2.62 -5.60 -11.78
N LYS A 215 2.12 -6.82 -12.08
CA LYS A 215 1.63 -7.19 -13.41
C LYS A 215 0.42 -6.34 -13.80
N ILE A 216 -0.55 -6.20 -12.90
CA ILE A 216 -1.73 -5.33 -13.08
C ILE A 216 -1.32 -3.88 -13.24
N PHE A 217 -0.44 -3.38 -12.37
CA PHE A 217 0.05 -2.01 -12.46
C PHE A 217 0.73 -1.73 -13.81
N LYS A 218 1.51 -2.68 -14.34
CA LYS A 218 2.13 -2.58 -15.67
C LYS A 218 1.08 -2.44 -16.79
N TYR A 219 -0.06 -3.13 -16.69
CA TYR A 219 -1.15 -3.01 -17.66
C TYR A 219 -1.89 -1.66 -17.57
N LEU A 220 -2.04 -1.13 -16.36
CA LEU A 220 -2.75 0.14 -16.11
C LEU A 220 -1.86 1.39 -16.34
N MET A 221 -0.53 1.26 -16.25
CA MET A 221 0.42 2.37 -16.32
C MET A 221 0.23 3.30 -17.53
N PRO A 222 0.04 2.81 -18.79
CA PRO A 222 -0.17 3.71 -19.94
C PRO A 222 -1.40 4.61 -19.78
N TYR A 223 -2.45 4.11 -19.13
CA TYR A 223 -3.69 4.85 -18.91
C TYR A 223 -3.55 5.86 -17.77
N PHE A 224 -2.76 5.55 -16.75
CA PHE A 224 -2.40 6.55 -15.74
C PHE A 224 -1.57 7.69 -16.33
N ILE A 225 -0.63 7.39 -17.24
CA ILE A 225 0.14 8.40 -17.97
C ILE A 225 -0.80 9.23 -18.87
N LEU A 226 -1.68 8.58 -19.62
CA LEU A 226 -2.64 9.27 -20.50
C LEU A 226 -3.59 10.17 -19.69
N MET A 227 -4.13 9.67 -18.59
CA MET A 227 -4.99 10.42 -17.67
C MET A 227 -4.25 11.63 -17.11
N TYR A 228 -3.00 11.44 -16.66
CA TYR A 228 -2.15 12.52 -16.17
C TYR A 228 -1.95 13.60 -17.23
N LEU A 229 -1.60 13.22 -18.46
CA LEU A 229 -1.40 14.17 -19.56
C LEU A 229 -2.69 14.90 -19.93
N ALA A 230 -3.83 14.19 -20.00
CA ALA A 230 -5.13 14.76 -20.34
C ALA A 230 -5.60 15.77 -19.28
N VAL A 231 -5.54 15.39 -17.99
CA VAL A 231 -5.90 16.29 -16.88
C VAL A 231 -5.05 17.54 -16.91
N ASN A 232 -3.72 17.41 -17.06
CA ASN A 232 -2.84 18.57 -17.10
C ASN A 232 -3.03 19.44 -18.35
N TYR A 233 -3.33 18.84 -19.50
CA TYR A 233 -3.69 19.59 -20.69
C TYR A 233 -4.88 20.52 -20.42
N PHE A 234 -5.96 20.01 -19.82
CA PHE A 234 -7.15 20.82 -19.53
C PHE A 234 -6.94 21.84 -18.42
N LEU A 235 -6.07 21.56 -17.45
CA LEU A 235 -5.77 22.51 -16.36
C LEU A 235 -4.92 23.71 -16.80
N PHE A 236 -4.01 23.53 -17.75
CA PHE A 236 -3.01 24.56 -18.09
C PHE A 236 -3.12 25.12 -19.50
N PHE A 237 -3.54 24.31 -20.46
CA PHE A 237 -3.40 24.61 -21.88
C PHE A 237 -4.75 24.75 -22.60
N ALA A 238 -5.85 24.27 -22.02
CA ALA A 238 -7.15 24.40 -22.65
C ALA A 238 -7.62 25.87 -22.66
N PRO A 239 -8.10 26.37 -23.81
CA PRO A 239 -8.61 27.74 -23.91
C PRO A 239 -9.86 27.90 -23.04
N VAL A 240 -9.87 28.95 -22.21
CA VAL A 240 -10.86 29.20 -21.14
C VAL A 240 -12.11 29.95 -21.66
N GLU A 241 -12.15 30.34 -22.93
CA GLU A 241 -13.13 31.31 -23.45
C GLU A 241 -14.53 30.74 -23.77
N GLN A 242 -14.82 29.48 -23.44
CA GLN A 242 -16.19 28.97 -23.57
C GLN A 242 -17.01 29.38 -22.33
N ASN A 243 -17.82 30.44 -22.48
CA ASN A 243 -18.92 30.78 -21.57
C ASN A 243 -19.95 29.65 -21.59
N THR A 244 -19.67 28.60 -20.84
CA THR A 244 -20.56 27.46 -20.64
C THR A 244 -21.39 27.77 -19.40
N GLU A 245 -22.72 27.70 -19.50
CA GLU A 245 -23.57 27.90 -18.33
C GLU A 245 -23.22 26.87 -17.25
N LYS A 246 -23.03 27.36 -16.01
CA LYS A 246 -22.66 26.52 -14.87
C LYS A 246 -23.80 25.55 -14.59
N ASN A 247 -23.58 24.27 -14.87
CA ASN A 247 -24.52 23.21 -14.51
C ASN A 247 -24.13 22.60 -13.16
N GLU A 248 -24.65 23.18 -12.08
CA GLU A 248 -24.38 22.71 -10.72
C GLU A 248 -24.82 21.26 -10.50
N ALA A 249 -25.87 20.81 -11.21
CA ALA A 249 -26.34 19.43 -11.12
C ALA A 249 -25.29 18.43 -11.58
N LEU A 250 -24.49 18.75 -12.61
CA LEU A 250 -23.39 17.87 -13.04
C LEU A 250 -22.31 17.77 -11.97
N ILE A 251 -21.96 18.87 -11.30
CA ILE A 251 -20.96 18.87 -10.22
C ILE A 251 -21.45 18.00 -9.06
N TYR A 252 -22.68 18.20 -8.60
CA TYR A 252 -23.23 17.38 -7.52
C TYR A 252 -23.37 15.91 -7.92
N PHE A 253 -23.77 15.64 -9.17
CA PHE A 253 -23.86 14.28 -9.68
C PHE A 253 -22.49 13.59 -9.75
N THR A 254 -21.44 14.29 -10.19
CA THR A 254 -20.10 13.71 -10.27
C THR A 254 -19.49 13.45 -8.89
N ILE A 255 -19.74 14.33 -7.92
CA ILE A 255 -19.25 14.20 -6.54
C ILE A 255 -20.03 13.14 -5.75
N PHE A 256 -21.36 13.16 -5.80
CA PHE A 256 -22.23 12.34 -4.95
C PHE A 256 -22.97 11.25 -5.73
N GLY A 257 -23.48 11.56 -6.92
CA GLY A 257 -24.27 10.62 -7.73
C GLY A 257 -23.46 9.44 -8.29
N MET A 258 -22.26 9.68 -8.79
CA MET A 258 -21.39 8.66 -9.40
C MET A 258 -20.92 7.58 -8.42
N PRO A 259 -20.48 7.89 -7.17
CA PRO A 259 -20.23 6.86 -6.16
C PRO A 259 -21.45 6.01 -5.86
N ILE A 260 -22.63 6.64 -5.70
CA ILE A 260 -23.89 5.95 -5.42
C ILE A 260 -24.24 5.01 -6.57
N LEU A 261 -24.14 5.47 -7.82
CA LEU A 261 -24.32 4.63 -9.00
C LEU A 261 -23.32 3.47 -9.04
N GLY A 262 -22.05 3.72 -8.67
CA GLY A 262 -21.04 2.67 -8.56
C GLY A 262 -21.44 1.55 -7.60
N VAL A 263 -21.91 1.91 -6.40
CA VAL A 263 -22.39 0.96 -5.38
C VAL A 263 -23.66 0.24 -5.85
N VAL A 264 -24.62 0.98 -6.42
CA VAL A 264 -25.89 0.42 -6.92
C VAL A 264 -25.62 -0.58 -8.05
N PHE A 265 -24.82 -0.22 -9.05
CA PHE A 265 -24.45 -1.15 -10.12
C PHE A 265 -23.62 -2.32 -9.58
N GLY A 266 -22.72 -2.11 -8.62
CA GLY A 266 -22.03 -3.22 -7.96
C GLY A 266 -22.98 -4.22 -7.29
N ALA A 267 -23.93 -3.72 -6.50
CA ALA A 267 -24.92 -4.53 -5.80
C ALA A 267 -25.89 -5.23 -6.78
N ILE A 268 -26.37 -4.53 -7.81
CA ILE A 268 -27.20 -5.11 -8.86
C ILE A 268 -26.42 -6.18 -9.62
N GLY A 269 -25.17 -5.89 -10.01
CA GLY A 269 -24.28 -6.80 -10.72
C GLY A 269 -24.08 -8.11 -9.97
N SER A 270 -23.96 -8.09 -8.64
CA SER A 270 -23.83 -9.30 -7.83
C SER A 270 -25.04 -10.24 -7.89
N ARG A 271 -26.22 -9.75 -8.31
CA ARG A 271 -27.44 -10.56 -8.45
C ARG A 271 -27.56 -11.25 -9.80
N PHE A 272 -26.77 -10.84 -10.79
CA PHE A 272 -26.74 -11.47 -12.11
C PHE A 272 -25.69 -12.59 -12.17
N SER A 273 -25.77 -13.41 -13.21
CA SER A 273 -24.77 -14.43 -13.54
C SER A 273 -24.22 -14.21 -14.97
N GLY A 274 -23.06 -14.81 -15.26
CA GLY A 274 -22.44 -14.77 -16.58
C GLY A 274 -22.06 -13.37 -17.06
N PHE A 275 -22.30 -13.07 -18.34
CA PHE A 275 -21.90 -11.81 -18.98
C PHE A 275 -22.54 -10.58 -18.33
N ALA A 276 -23.83 -10.65 -17.97
CA ALA A 276 -24.55 -9.52 -17.38
C ALA A 276 -23.95 -9.11 -16.02
N LYS A 277 -23.51 -10.07 -15.21
CA LYS A 277 -22.78 -9.81 -13.96
C LYS A 277 -21.52 -9.01 -14.23
N ASN A 278 -20.66 -9.49 -15.13
CA ASN A 278 -19.37 -8.88 -15.41
C ASN A 278 -19.51 -7.48 -16.03
N PHE A 279 -20.49 -7.30 -16.90
CA PHE A 279 -20.78 -6.00 -17.51
C PHE A 279 -21.27 -4.98 -16.49
N ILE A 280 -22.30 -5.32 -15.69
CA ILE A 280 -22.89 -4.38 -14.72
C ILE A 280 -21.91 -4.11 -13.57
N ALA A 281 -21.24 -5.14 -13.04
CA ALA A 281 -20.20 -4.96 -12.03
C ALA A 281 -19.00 -4.16 -12.58
N GLY A 282 -18.66 -4.33 -13.86
CA GLY A 282 -17.64 -3.54 -14.55
C GLY A 282 -18.00 -2.05 -14.63
N ILE A 283 -19.23 -1.73 -15.01
CA ILE A 283 -19.74 -0.35 -14.98
C ILE A 283 -19.70 0.21 -13.56
N GLY A 284 -20.18 -0.55 -12.57
CA GLY A 284 -20.14 -0.15 -11.17
C GLY A 284 -18.72 0.14 -10.68
N GLY A 285 -17.77 -0.72 -11.03
CA GLY A 285 -16.34 -0.54 -10.75
C GLY A 285 -15.77 0.71 -11.41
N ILE A 286 -16.06 0.96 -12.69
CA ILE A 286 -15.62 2.18 -13.39
C ILE A 286 -16.20 3.42 -12.70
N CYS A 287 -17.51 3.47 -12.44
CA CYS A 287 -18.15 4.60 -11.77
C CYS A 287 -17.52 4.88 -10.40
N PHE A 288 -17.27 3.83 -9.61
CA PHE A 288 -16.64 3.95 -8.30
C PHE A 288 -15.20 4.46 -8.39
N VAL A 289 -14.39 3.87 -9.28
CA VAL A 289 -12.97 4.25 -9.46
C VAL A 289 -12.84 5.67 -10.02
N VAL A 290 -13.66 6.05 -11.00
CA VAL A 290 -13.69 7.42 -11.54
C VAL A 290 -14.02 8.41 -10.45
N SER A 291 -14.99 8.10 -9.59
CA SER A 291 -15.33 8.96 -8.46
C SER A 291 -14.17 9.09 -7.49
N LEU A 292 -13.53 7.98 -7.11
CA LEU A 292 -12.38 7.98 -6.21
C LEU A 292 -11.20 8.79 -6.76
N LEU A 293 -10.91 8.67 -8.06
CA LEU A 293 -9.81 9.36 -8.72
C LEU A 293 -10.09 10.84 -8.95
N SER A 294 -11.34 11.21 -9.24
CA SER A 294 -11.72 12.59 -9.56
C SER A 294 -12.13 13.41 -8.35
N PHE A 295 -12.65 12.81 -7.27
CA PHE A 295 -13.26 13.52 -6.14
C PHE A 295 -12.35 14.58 -5.50
N PRO A 296 -11.12 14.27 -5.05
CA PRO A 296 -10.27 15.28 -4.41
C PRO A 296 -9.94 16.44 -5.36
N LEU A 297 -9.76 16.12 -6.64
CA LEU A 297 -9.43 17.09 -7.67
C LEU A 297 -10.63 17.99 -7.99
N LEU A 298 -11.82 17.43 -8.15
CA LEU A 298 -13.04 18.20 -8.44
C LEU A 298 -13.43 19.11 -7.27
N CYS A 299 -13.29 18.63 -6.02
CA CYS A 299 -13.49 19.48 -4.84
C CYS A 299 -12.53 20.67 -4.85
N LEU A 300 -11.25 20.44 -5.13
CA LEU A 300 -10.25 21.50 -5.17
C LEU A 300 -10.53 22.50 -6.32
N LEU A 301 -10.87 22.02 -7.52
CA LEU A 301 -11.19 22.89 -8.64
C LEU A 301 -12.46 23.72 -8.43
N ALA A 302 -13.45 23.14 -7.75
CA ALA A 302 -14.68 23.85 -7.36
C ALA A 302 -14.42 24.91 -6.29
N MET A 303 -13.52 24.65 -5.32
CA MET A 303 -13.14 25.62 -4.29
C MET A 303 -12.33 26.80 -4.84
N THR A 304 -11.58 26.62 -5.93
CA THR A 304 -10.76 27.68 -6.53
C THR A 304 -11.48 28.47 -7.63
N ASP A 305 -12.82 28.38 -7.70
CA ASP A 305 -13.66 29.04 -8.72
C ASP A 305 -13.16 28.81 -10.15
N THR A 306 -12.67 27.59 -10.43
CA THR A 306 -12.19 27.23 -11.76
C THR A 306 -13.36 27.24 -12.75
N ASN A 307 -13.11 27.64 -14.01
CA ASN A 307 -14.13 27.60 -15.06
C ASN A 307 -14.76 26.19 -15.13
N TYR A 308 -16.08 26.14 -15.08
CA TYR A 308 -16.89 24.92 -15.15
C TYR A 308 -16.47 24.01 -16.32
N TYR A 309 -16.14 24.58 -17.47
CA TYR A 309 -15.64 23.83 -18.62
C TYR A 309 -14.40 22.97 -18.29
N ILE A 310 -13.46 23.51 -17.51
CA ILE A 310 -12.24 22.80 -17.10
C ILE A 310 -12.61 21.63 -16.17
N ILE A 311 -13.51 21.87 -15.22
CA ILE A 311 -14.00 20.84 -14.28
C ILE A 311 -14.63 19.67 -15.05
N GLU A 312 -15.52 19.97 -16.00
CA GLU A 312 -16.17 18.97 -16.85
C GLU A 312 -15.15 18.17 -17.67
N ARG A 313 -14.19 18.85 -18.32
CA ARG A 313 -13.17 18.18 -19.15
C ARG A 313 -12.19 17.33 -18.36
N VAL A 314 -11.81 17.77 -17.16
CA VAL A 314 -10.99 17.00 -16.23
C VAL A 314 -11.74 15.73 -15.82
N TRP A 315 -13.00 15.84 -15.40
CA TRP A 315 -13.82 14.67 -15.07
C TRP A 315 -13.98 13.71 -16.26
N ALA A 316 -14.31 14.23 -17.44
CA ALA A 316 -14.47 13.44 -18.66
C ALA A 316 -13.16 12.71 -19.03
N SER A 317 -12.01 13.36 -18.83
CA SER A 317 -10.70 12.74 -19.07
C SER A 317 -10.45 11.55 -18.15
N VAL A 318 -10.76 11.70 -16.86
CA VAL A 318 -10.66 10.60 -15.88
C VAL A 318 -11.61 9.45 -16.24
N LEU A 319 -12.86 9.78 -16.60
CA LEU A 319 -13.86 8.78 -17.01
C LEU A 319 -13.41 8.00 -18.24
N VAL A 320 -12.99 8.69 -19.30
CA VAL A 320 -12.55 8.07 -20.56
C VAL A 320 -11.31 7.21 -20.34
N CYS A 321 -10.30 7.74 -19.64
CA CYS A 321 -9.07 6.98 -19.40
C CYS A 321 -9.31 5.74 -18.53
N THR A 322 -10.14 5.86 -17.49
CA THR A 322 -10.51 4.73 -16.63
C THR A 322 -11.30 3.69 -17.42
N SER A 323 -12.28 4.11 -18.22
CA SER A 323 -13.07 3.21 -19.06
C SER A 323 -12.19 2.47 -20.06
N LEU A 324 -11.29 3.18 -20.74
CA LEU A 324 -10.32 2.58 -21.65
C LEU A 324 -9.40 1.58 -20.93
N ALA A 325 -8.92 1.92 -19.73
CA ALA A 325 -8.06 1.05 -18.94
C ALA A 325 -8.75 -0.29 -18.62
N PHE A 326 -9.99 -0.23 -18.14
CA PHE A 326 -10.79 -1.41 -17.82
C PHE A 326 -11.15 -2.21 -19.07
N ILE A 327 -11.68 -1.58 -20.12
CA ILE A 327 -12.10 -2.28 -21.35
C ILE A 327 -10.93 -2.99 -22.02
N MET A 328 -9.81 -2.30 -22.20
CA MET A 328 -8.65 -2.84 -22.94
C MET A 328 -7.85 -3.87 -22.15
N ASN A 329 -7.92 -3.85 -20.81
CA ASN A 329 -7.15 -4.75 -19.96
C ASN A 329 -7.99 -5.72 -19.15
N TYR A 330 -9.31 -5.73 -19.31
CA TYR A 330 -10.21 -6.62 -18.54
C TYR A 330 -9.71 -8.07 -18.49
N ARG A 331 -9.48 -8.67 -19.66
CA ARG A 331 -8.98 -10.07 -19.77
C ARG A 331 -7.59 -10.26 -19.17
N LYS A 332 -6.72 -9.25 -19.28
CA LYS A 332 -5.36 -9.30 -18.74
C LYS A 332 -5.33 -9.16 -17.22
N ILE A 333 -6.27 -8.40 -16.66
CA ILE A 333 -6.45 -8.22 -15.22
C ILE A 333 -7.08 -9.49 -14.63
N GLU A 334 -8.13 -10.01 -15.26
CA GLU A 334 -8.79 -11.27 -14.84
C GLU A 334 -7.78 -12.43 -14.82
N GLY A 335 -7.05 -12.65 -15.92
CA GLY A 335 -6.00 -13.67 -15.99
C GLY A 335 -4.74 -13.38 -15.16
N ALA A 336 -4.67 -12.27 -14.43
CA ALA A 336 -3.61 -12.06 -13.44
C ALA A 336 -3.97 -12.62 -12.06
N PHE A 337 -5.26 -12.89 -11.80
CA PHE A 337 -5.75 -13.43 -10.53
C PHE A 337 -6.00 -14.93 -10.55
N ASP A 338 -6.09 -15.52 -11.74
CA ASP A 338 -6.09 -16.97 -11.89
C ASP A 338 -4.80 -17.54 -11.26
N LYS A 339 -4.93 -18.68 -10.57
CA LYS A 339 -3.76 -19.39 -10.07
C LYS A 339 -2.99 -19.87 -11.30
N ASP A 340 -1.72 -19.51 -11.40
CA ASP A 340 -0.80 -20.23 -12.28
C ASP A 340 -0.82 -21.68 -11.76
N GLU A 341 -1.57 -22.57 -12.43
CA GLU A 341 -1.62 -24.02 -12.15
C GLU A 341 -0.25 -24.67 -12.36
#